data_AF-A0A954GPZ6-F1
#
_entry.id   AF-A0A954GPZ6-F1
#
_cell.length_a   1.000
_cell.length_b   1.000
_cell.length_c   1.000
_cell.angle_alpha   90.00
_cell.angle_beta   90.00
_cell.angle_gamma   90.00
#
_symmetry.space_group_name_H-M   'P 1'
#
loop_
_entity.id
_entity.type
_entity.pdbx_description
1 polymer ?
#
loop_
_entity_poly.entity_id
_entity_poly.type
_entity_poly.pdbx_seq_one_letter_code
_entity_poly.pdbx_strand_id
1 'polypeptide(L)'
;MPRSLKFSTIQNALATALVLGTLAFASGNASASNCHSTRCYWKTVTVYETVLEPCVHYVTRHDHCGKPYQVKVVSYKSVQVPVQKRIKVCY
;
A
#
# COMPACT_ATOMS: atom_id res chain seq x y z
N MET A 1 -28.73 37.70 -42.21
CA MET A 1 -27.89 36.62 -42.79
C MET A 1 -27.12 35.92 -41.68
N PRO A 2 -26.82 34.61 -41.78
CA PRO A 2 -26.82 33.69 -40.65
C PRO A 2 -25.43 33.20 -40.18
N ARG A 3 -25.49 32.48 -39.04
CA ARG A 3 -24.67 31.33 -38.59
C ARG A 3 -23.37 31.55 -37.80
N SER A 4 -23.52 31.21 -36.52
CA SER A 4 -22.56 30.54 -35.63
C SER A 4 -21.74 29.45 -36.32
N LEU A 5 -20.44 29.39 -36.01
CA LEU A 5 -19.60 28.20 -36.17
C LEU A 5 -18.67 28.06 -34.95
N LYS A 6 -18.84 26.96 -34.21
CA LYS A 6 -17.87 26.40 -33.26
C LYS A 6 -17.01 25.38 -34.01
N PHE A 7 -15.70 25.35 -33.77
CA PHE A 7 -14.80 24.20 -34.04
C PHE A 7 -13.73 24.23 -32.95
N SER A 8 -13.72 23.29 -31.99
CA SER A 8 -13.26 21.91 -32.05
C SER A 8 -11.74 21.80 -32.14
N THR A 9 -11.18 21.34 -31.02
CA THR A 9 -9.85 20.79 -30.71
C THR A 9 -9.07 20.23 -31.91
N ILE A 10 -7.74 20.41 -31.94
CA ILE A 10 -6.70 19.36 -32.12
C ILE A 10 -5.30 19.95 -32.42
N GLN A 11 -4.36 19.57 -31.54
CA GLN A 11 -2.93 19.22 -31.73
C GLN A 11 -1.83 20.23 -32.13
N ASN A 12 -0.84 20.24 -31.22
CA ASN A 12 0.62 20.09 -31.41
C ASN A 12 1.39 21.11 -32.26
N ALA A 13 2.31 21.84 -31.60
CA ALA A 13 3.71 21.94 -32.06
C ALA A 13 4.61 22.61 -30.99
N LEU A 14 5.63 21.86 -30.56
CA LEU A 14 7.03 22.26 -30.34
C LEU A 14 7.34 23.72 -29.94
N ALA A 15 7.86 23.90 -28.72
CA ALA A 15 8.83 24.95 -28.43
C ALA A 15 9.85 24.47 -27.38
N THR A 16 10.94 23.89 -27.87
CA THR A 16 12.21 23.76 -27.15
C THR A 16 12.87 25.13 -27.05
N ALA A 17 13.29 25.57 -25.86
CA ALA A 17 14.66 26.05 -25.57
C ALA A 17 14.76 26.86 -24.26
N LEU A 18 15.65 26.38 -23.38
CA LEU A 18 16.65 27.14 -22.62
C LEU A 18 16.21 28.26 -21.66
N VAL A 19 16.24 27.95 -20.36
CA VAL A 19 16.95 28.80 -19.37
C VAL A 19 17.68 27.88 -18.37
N LEU A 20 18.91 27.52 -18.72
CA LEU A 20 19.93 27.08 -17.77
C LEU A 20 20.41 28.32 -17.02
N GLY A 21 20.20 28.39 -15.70
CA GLY A 21 20.84 29.42 -14.88
C GLY A 21 20.02 29.89 -13.69
N THR A 22 19.90 29.06 -12.65
CA THR A 22 19.73 29.57 -11.29
C THR A 22 20.80 28.96 -10.40
N LEU A 23 21.92 29.68 -10.38
CA LEU A 23 22.80 29.97 -9.25
C LEU A 23 22.63 29.06 -8.02
N ALA A 24 23.67 28.26 -7.83
CA ALA A 24 23.98 27.56 -6.59
C ALA A 24 24.04 28.54 -5.41
N PHE A 25 22.98 28.61 -4.62
CA PHE A 25 23.08 28.95 -3.21
C PHE A 25 23.21 27.64 -2.45
N ALA A 26 24.46 27.17 -2.33
CA ALA A 26 24.81 26.18 -1.33
C ALA A 26 24.49 26.80 0.04
N SER A 27 23.35 26.43 0.61
CA SER A 27 23.08 26.61 2.02
C SER A 27 24.09 25.73 2.77
N GLY A 28 25.17 26.36 3.21
CA GLY A 28 26.07 25.76 4.18
C GLY A 28 25.28 25.48 5.45
N ASN A 29 24.81 24.25 5.62
CA ASN A 29 24.29 23.80 6.89
C ASN A 29 25.49 23.65 7.83
N ALA A 30 25.71 24.69 8.64
CA ALA A 30 26.51 24.55 9.85
C ALA A 30 25.91 23.39 10.66
N SER A 31 26.66 22.31 10.86
CA SER A 31 26.34 21.33 11.88
C SER A 31 27.41 21.39 12.96
N ALA A 32 27.01 21.94 14.09
CA ALA A 32 27.72 21.83 15.34
C ALA A 32 27.90 20.35 15.69
N SER A 33 29.12 20.01 16.12
CA SER A 33 29.50 18.72 16.65
C SER A 33 28.54 18.25 17.75
N ASN A 34 27.78 17.19 17.47
CA ASN A 34 27.28 16.28 18.50
C ASN A 34 28.02 14.96 18.34
N CYS A 35 28.90 14.64 19.27
CA CYS A 35 29.70 13.39 19.31
C CYS A 35 28.87 12.11 19.51
N HIS A 36 27.55 12.17 19.27
CA HIS A 36 26.63 11.03 19.18
C HIS A 36 25.46 11.38 18.24
N SER A 37 25.69 11.31 16.93
CA SER A 37 24.59 11.30 15.97
C SER A 37 23.97 9.91 15.97
N THR A 38 22.76 9.77 16.50
CA THR A 38 22.00 8.53 16.44
C THR A 38 21.91 8.04 15.00
N ARG A 39 22.52 6.89 14.71
CA ARG A 39 22.53 6.30 13.37
C ARG A 39 21.27 5.48 13.20
N CYS A 40 20.40 5.93 12.29
CA CYS A 40 19.18 5.20 11.96
C CYS A 40 19.31 4.49 10.61
N TYR A 41 18.80 3.27 10.54
CA TYR A 41 18.67 2.53 9.28
C TYR A 41 17.35 1.75 9.23
N TRP A 42 16.91 1.44 8.01
CA TRP A 42 15.73 0.62 7.78
C TRP A 42 16.12 -0.85 7.75
N LYS A 43 15.44 -1.67 8.53
CA LYS A 43 15.60 -3.12 8.57
C LYS A 43 14.28 -3.80 8.22
N THR A 44 14.33 -4.79 7.34
CA THR A 44 13.18 -5.68 7.11
C THR A 44 13.23 -6.80 8.15
N VAL A 45 12.13 -6.99 8.87
CA VAL A 45 11.96 -8.05 9.86
C VAL A 45 10.71 -8.85 9.55
N THR A 46 10.75 -10.15 9.85
CA THR A 46 9.57 -11.01 9.82
C THR A 46 8.85 -10.89 11.15
N VAL A 47 7.58 -10.52 11.12
CA VAL A 47 6.68 -10.46 12.28
C VAL A 47 5.56 -11.46 12.06
N TYR A 48 5.10 -12.12 13.11
CA TYR A 48 3.95 -13.00 13.05
C TYR A 48 2.69 -12.21 13.41
N GLU A 49 1.74 -12.16 12.49
CA GLU A 49 0.44 -11.54 12.70
C GLU A 49 -0.65 -12.60 12.84
N THR A 50 -1.62 -12.33 13.71
CA THR A 50 -2.79 -13.18 13.85
C THR A 50 -3.81 -12.83 12.78
N VAL A 51 -4.16 -13.80 11.95
CA VAL A 51 -5.16 -13.68 10.89
C VAL A 51 -6.27 -14.71 11.12
N LEU A 52 -7.51 -14.34 10.80
CA LEU A 52 -8.65 -15.25 10.85
C LEU A 52 -8.80 -15.96 9.50
N GLU A 53 -8.66 -17.29 9.52
CA GLU A 53 -8.88 -18.13 8.34
C GLU A 53 -10.24 -18.85 8.42
N PRO A 54 -11.06 -18.79 7.36
CA PRO A 54 -12.32 -19.52 7.31
C PRO A 54 -12.07 -21.03 7.14
N CYS A 55 -12.72 -21.84 7.96
CA CYS A 55 -12.74 -23.30 7.88
C CYS A 55 -14.17 -23.74 7.55
N VAL A 56 -14.34 -24.38 6.40
CA VAL A 56 -15.62 -24.89 5.92
C VAL A 56 -15.73 -26.37 6.26
N HIS A 57 -16.83 -26.77 6.87
CA HIS A 57 -17.17 -28.17 7.08
C HIS A 57 -18.65 -28.42 6.81
N TYR A 58 -18.95 -29.64 6.38
CA TYR A 58 -20.32 -30.08 6.09
C TYR A 58 -20.78 -30.99 7.21
N VAL A 59 -21.91 -30.64 7.82
CA VAL A 59 -22.53 -31.45 8.88
C VAL A 59 -23.83 -32.04 8.36
N THR A 60 -24.04 -33.32 8.63
CA THR A 60 -25.32 -33.99 8.34
C THR A 60 -26.30 -33.67 9.46
N ARG A 61 -27.44 -33.08 9.11
CA ARG A 61 -28.59 -32.88 10.00
C ARG A 61 -29.78 -33.68 9.48
N HIS A 62 -30.77 -33.90 10.34
CA HIS A 62 -32.00 -34.60 9.99
C HIS A 62 -33.18 -33.63 10.08
N ASP A 63 -34.10 -33.71 9.13
CA ASP A 63 -35.34 -32.93 9.16
C ASP A 63 -36.36 -33.55 10.12
N HIS A 64 -37.55 -32.95 10.22
CA HIS A 64 -38.63 -33.48 11.06
C HIS A 64 -39.14 -34.87 10.62
N CYS A 65 -38.85 -35.28 9.38
CA CYS A 65 -39.15 -36.59 8.82
C CYS A 65 -37.99 -37.59 8.98
N GLY A 66 -36.87 -37.20 9.60
CA GLY A 66 -35.68 -38.03 9.74
C GLY A 66 -34.84 -38.15 8.46
N LYS A 67 -35.07 -37.34 7.43
CA LYS A 67 -34.27 -37.35 6.19
C LYS A 67 -32.95 -36.58 6.39
N PRO A 68 -31.80 -37.17 6.05
CA PRO A 68 -30.52 -36.49 6.18
C PRO A 68 -30.36 -35.40 5.11
N TYR A 69 -29.80 -34.26 5.50
CA TYR A 69 -29.36 -33.19 4.59
C TYR A 69 -28.04 -32.60 5.07
N GLN A 70 -27.23 -32.09 4.13
CA GLN A 70 -25.96 -31.45 4.46
C GLN A 70 -26.13 -29.96 4.70
N VAL A 71 -25.51 -29.47 5.77
CA VAL A 71 -25.42 -28.04 6.08
C VAL A 71 -23.97 -27.61 6.00
N LYS A 72 -23.71 -26.55 5.22
CA LYS A 72 -22.42 -25.87 5.20
C LYS A 72 -22.27 -25.03 6.45
N VAL A 73 -21.27 -25.34 7.27
CA VAL A 73 -20.89 -24.55 8.44
C VAL A 73 -19.55 -23.90 8.15
N VAL A 74 -19.49 -22.59 8.38
CA VAL A 74 -18.26 -21.80 8.27
C VAL A 74 -17.85 -21.40 9.68
N SER A 75 -16.67 -21.82 10.07
CA SER A 75 -16.01 -21.44 11.33
C SER A 75 -14.77 -20.62 11.01
N TYR A 76 -14.21 -19.96 12.02
CA TYR A 76 -12.96 -19.20 11.87
C TYR A 76 -11.94 -19.72 12.87
N LYS A 77 -10.70 -19.85 12.42
CA LYS A 77 -9.56 -20.14 13.28
C LYS A 77 -8.56 -18.99 13.20
N SER A 78 -7.91 -18.71 14.31
CA SER A 78 -6.78 -17.78 14.37
C SER A 78 -5.50 -18.51 13.96
N VAL A 79 -4.80 -18.00 12.96
CA VAL A 79 -3.50 -18.51 12.52
C VAL A 79 -2.44 -17.42 12.61
N GLN A 80 -1.19 -17.80 12.87
CA GLN A 80 -0.07 -16.87 12.81
C GLN A 80 0.58 -16.94 11.44
N VAL A 81 0.61 -15.81 10.72
CA VAL A 81 1.24 -15.71 9.41
C VAL A 81 2.48 -14.81 9.47
N PRO A 82 3.60 -15.22 8.83
CA PRO A 82 4.78 -14.38 8.76
C PRO A 82 4.57 -13.25 7.74
N VAL A 83 4.70 -12.00 8.21
CA VAL A 83 4.65 -10.80 7.36
C VAL A 83 5.97 -10.05 7.44
N GLN A 84 6.42 -9.50 6.31
CA GLN A 84 7.61 -8.66 6.27
C GLN A 84 7.25 -7.22 6.58
N LYS A 85 7.87 -6.64 7.61
CA LYS A 85 7.71 -5.23 7.98
C LYS A 85 9.05 -4.52 7.92
N ARG A 86 9.05 -3.28 7.42
CA ARG A 86 10.19 -2.38 7.51
C ARG A 86 10.10 -1.60 8.81
N ILE A 87 11.08 -1.78 9.68
CA ILE A 87 11.22 -1.04 10.92
C ILE A 87 12.41 -0.09 10.83
N LYS A 88 12.30 1.07 11.48
CA LYS A 88 13.40 2.01 11.63
C LYS A 88 14.13 1.68 12.93
N VAL A 89 15.39 1.29 12.84
CA VAL A 89 16.25 1.01 13.99
C VAL A 89 17.25 2.15 14.13
N CYS A 90 17.41 2.67 15.33
CA CYS A 90 18.29 3.79 15.66
C CYS A 90 19.18 3.39 16.84
N TYR A 91 20.50 3.63 16.74
CA TYR A 91 21.49 3.31 17.78
C TYR A 91 22.53 4.42 17.91
#